data_AF-A0A953TS86-F1
#
_entry.id   AF-A0A953TS86-F1
#
_cell.length_a   1.000
_cell.length_b   1.000
_cell.length_c   1.000
_cell.angle_alpha   90.00
_cell.angle_beta   90.00
_cell.angle_gamma   90.00
#
_symmetry.space_group_name_H-M   'P 1'
#
loop_
_entity.id
_entity.type
_entity.pdbx_description
1 polymer ?
#
loop_
_entity_poly.entity_id
_entity_poly.type
_entity_poly.pdbx_seq_one_letter_code
_entity_poly.pdbx_strand_id
1 'polypeptide(L)'
;MRTHLGIAMAAAALWMQAPARSALTPVERSTSIPVGQRTFTFVVHAQQIGPPQNPTDETVEWWELRDPGGARVYRQSYPVTVSNGGFETTNGVSAKPLQTKLGSGVLVEGGEEPSAPNGGGWVQVFGMKYGPTTSGPVTAFGPPMSTDGELIDITTDPRRPTPPQVPGRTVVVMNDILRFRVWTGNLSIIYPVSINWIAGQVAPAWRCFRGRIERCAYPIKVDPVRQSEPTFVRLFPEPDAGFVPKHVIVQPASKIDYIEAEAPVRWDATAEAISFSVPDGADVWLRIRIDGQEGWIHTEEDFEAVGLPQAG
;
A
#
# COMPACT_ATOMS: atom_id res chain seq x y z
N MET A 1 23.47 -52.27 70.40
CA MET A 1 24.04 -50.91 70.24
C MET A 1 24.72 -50.88 68.88
N ARG A 2 23.99 -50.50 67.81
CA ARG A 2 24.01 -49.19 67.13
C ARG A 2 25.42 -48.73 66.73
N THR A 3 25.70 -48.74 65.43
CA THR A 3 26.32 -47.59 64.74
C THR A 3 26.02 -47.71 63.24
N HIS A 4 25.30 -46.69 62.73
CA HIS A 4 24.89 -46.55 61.34
C HIS A 4 26.01 -45.90 60.52
N LEU A 5 26.25 -46.42 59.32
CA LEU A 5 27.01 -45.76 58.26
C LEU A 5 26.12 -44.66 57.64
N GLY A 6 26.56 -43.40 57.71
CA GLY A 6 25.94 -42.27 57.01
C GLY A 6 26.83 -41.81 55.87
N ILE A 7 26.38 -42.00 54.63
CA ILE A 7 26.98 -41.45 53.41
C ILE A 7 26.47 -40.01 53.26
N ALA A 8 27.39 -39.04 53.21
CA ALA A 8 27.08 -37.66 52.87
C ALA A 8 27.22 -37.47 51.34
N MET A 9 26.11 -37.20 50.66
CA MET A 9 26.12 -36.67 49.29
C MET A 9 26.22 -35.14 49.34
N ALA A 10 27.24 -34.58 48.69
CA ALA A 10 27.33 -33.16 48.40
C ALA A 10 26.50 -32.84 47.15
N ALA A 11 25.43 -32.08 47.29
CA ALA A 11 24.67 -31.54 46.17
C ALA A 11 25.32 -30.22 45.71
N ALA A 12 25.91 -30.22 44.51
CA ALA A 12 26.36 -29.00 43.86
C ALA A 12 25.15 -28.28 43.23
N ALA A 13 24.79 -27.12 43.79
CA ALA A 13 23.79 -26.25 43.21
C ALA A 13 24.38 -25.53 41.98
N LEU A 14 24.02 -25.99 40.78
CA LEU A 14 24.23 -25.23 39.54
C LEU A 14 23.25 -24.05 39.54
N TRP A 15 23.77 -22.85 39.80
CA TRP A 15 23.04 -21.61 39.56
C TRP A 15 22.91 -21.42 38.05
N MET A 16 21.75 -21.78 37.49
CA MET A 16 21.35 -21.29 36.17
C MET A 16 21.17 -19.78 36.29
N GLN A 17 22.15 -19.01 35.80
CA GLN A 17 21.95 -17.58 35.55
C GLN A 17 20.81 -17.47 34.54
N ALA A 18 19.68 -16.89 34.97
CA ALA A 18 18.64 -16.48 34.05
C ALA A 18 19.28 -15.56 33.00
N PRO A 19 19.02 -15.76 31.70
CA PRO A 19 19.55 -14.88 30.67
C PRO A 19 19.16 -13.44 31.00
N ALA A 20 20.15 -12.55 30.98
CA ALA A 20 19.92 -11.13 31.21
C ALA A 20 18.84 -10.65 30.24
N ARG A 21 17.75 -10.08 30.76
CA ARG A 21 16.75 -9.40 29.92
C ARG A 21 17.50 -8.35 29.10
N SER A 22 17.47 -8.47 27.77
CA SER A 22 18.03 -7.46 26.89
C SER A 22 17.40 -6.11 27.26
N ALA A 23 18.23 -5.14 27.64
CA ALA A 23 17.75 -3.82 28.00
C ALA A 23 17.29 -3.09 26.74
N LEU A 24 16.04 -2.60 26.74
CA LEU A 24 15.55 -1.72 25.70
C LEU A 24 16.19 -0.35 25.84
N THR A 25 16.72 0.17 24.74
CA THR A 25 17.30 1.52 24.67
C THR A 25 16.40 2.40 23.80
N PRO A 26 15.96 3.57 24.30
CA PRO A 26 15.17 4.49 23.50
C PRO A 26 16.03 5.18 22.44
N VAL A 27 15.50 5.31 21.23
CA VAL A 27 16.11 6.00 20.10
C VAL A 27 15.16 7.08 19.61
N GLU A 28 15.67 8.29 19.40
CA GLU A 28 14.91 9.40 18.83
C GLU A 28 15.57 9.87 17.53
N ARG A 29 14.77 10.03 16.48
CA ARG A 29 15.21 10.61 15.20
C ARG A 29 14.28 11.71 14.77
N SER A 30 14.85 12.78 14.26
CA SER A 30 14.11 13.94 13.77
C SER A 30 14.51 14.24 12.32
N THR A 31 13.52 14.40 11.45
CA THR A 31 13.71 14.71 10.03
C THR A 31 12.95 15.98 9.66
N SER A 32 13.64 16.93 9.03
CA SER A 32 13.01 18.15 8.51
C SER A 32 12.39 17.90 7.14
N ILE A 33 11.14 18.32 6.97
CA ILE A 33 10.34 18.10 5.76
C ILE A 33 9.93 19.45 5.16
N PRO A 34 10.58 19.91 4.09
CA PRO A 34 10.21 21.15 3.42
C PRO A 34 8.90 20.97 2.63
N VAL A 35 7.92 21.85 2.86
CA VAL A 35 6.63 21.89 2.16
C VAL A 35 6.32 23.35 1.80
N GLY A 36 6.55 23.71 0.54
CA GLY A 36 6.51 25.12 0.10
C GLY A 36 7.53 25.97 0.88
N GLN A 37 7.06 26.99 1.59
CA GLN A 37 7.89 27.89 2.42
C GLN A 37 7.91 27.49 3.90
N ARG A 38 7.33 26.34 4.25
CA ARG A 38 7.23 25.84 5.63
C ARG A 38 8.10 24.61 5.78
N THR A 39 8.76 24.48 6.93
CA THR A 39 9.50 23.26 7.28
C THR A 39 8.80 22.58 8.43
N PHE A 40 8.32 21.37 8.19
CA PHE A 40 7.73 20.51 9.21
C PHE A 40 8.82 19.64 9.83
N THR A 41 8.58 19.15 11.04
CA THR A 41 9.50 18.22 11.71
C THR A 41 8.79 16.91 11.97
N PHE A 42 9.33 15.82 11.44
CA PHE A 42 8.86 14.48 11.68
C PHE A 42 9.77 13.81 12.70
N VAL A 43 9.22 13.41 13.84
CA VAL A 43 9.97 12.84 14.95
C VAL A 43 9.53 11.39 15.15
N VAL A 44 10.49 10.48 15.19
CA VAL A 44 10.30 9.05 15.43
C VAL A 44 10.94 8.70 16.75
N HIS A 45 10.16 8.04 17.61
CA HIS A 45 10.61 7.47 18.87
C HIS A 45 10.52 5.96 18.76
N ALA A 46 11.67 5.30 18.82
CA ALA A 46 11.83 3.88 18.64
C ALA A 46 12.46 3.23 19.88
N GLN A 47 12.27 1.93 20.02
CA GLN A 47 12.91 1.09 21.02
C GLN A 47 13.90 0.18 20.31
N GLN A 48 15.06 -0.03 20.93
CA GLN A 48 16.14 -0.81 20.36
C GLN A 48 16.62 -1.90 21.32
N ILE A 49 16.87 -3.10 20.79
CA ILE A 49 17.44 -4.24 21.54
C ILE A 49 18.95 -4.29 21.28
N GLY A 50 19.74 -3.83 22.25
CA GLY A 50 21.20 -3.83 22.11
C GLY A 50 21.71 -2.95 20.95
N PRO A 51 22.98 -3.11 20.52
CA PRO A 51 23.49 -2.45 19.33
C PRO A 51 22.81 -3.00 18.07
N PRO A 52 22.47 -2.15 17.07
CA PRO A 52 21.68 -2.60 15.93
C PRO A 52 22.54 -3.47 15.02
N GLN A 53 22.20 -4.75 14.91
CA GLN A 53 22.83 -5.67 13.96
C GLN A 53 21.90 -5.92 12.77
N ASN A 54 20.59 -5.96 13.02
CA ASN A 54 19.54 -6.21 12.05
C ASN A 54 18.47 -5.11 12.08
N PRO A 55 17.74 -4.88 10.97
CA PRO A 55 16.62 -3.93 10.94
C PRO A 55 15.51 -4.26 11.95
N THR A 56 15.38 -5.52 12.36
CA THR A 56 14.41 -6.01 13.35
C THR A 56 14.85 -5.81 14.80
N ASP A 57 16.05 -5.28 15.03
CA ASP A 57 16.54 -4.97 16.38
C ASP A 57 16.03 -3.61 16.88
N GLU A 58 15.22 -2.92 16.07
CA GLU A 58 14.62 -1.64 16.38
C GLU A 58 13.15 -1.61 15.93
N THR A 59 12.25 -1.08 16.76
CA THR A 59 10.83 -0.93 16.42
C THR A 59 10.32 0.45 16.81
N VAL A 60 9.49 1.06 15.98
CA VAL A 60 8.86 2.36 16.28
C VAL A 60 7.83 2.17 17.39
N GLU A 61 8.01 2.88 18.50
CA GLU A 61 7.02 2.94 19.58
C GLU A 61 5.96 4.01 19.27
N TRP A 62 6.39 5.18 18.78
CA TRP A 62 5.48 6.22 18.33
C TRP A 62 6.20 7.24 17.44
N TRP A 63 5.43 8.02 16.69
CA TRP A 63 5.95 9.15 15.92
C TRP A 63 5.00 10.33 15.98
N GLU A 64 5.51 11.51 15.66
CA GLU A 64 4.71 12.71 15.57
C GLU A 64 5.16 13.64 14.45
N LEU A 65 4.21 14.41 13.95
CA LEU A 65 4.44 15.49 12.99
C LEU A 65 4.25 16.82 13.70
N ARG A 66 5.26 17.69 13.64
CA ARG A 66 5.25 19.04 14.20
C ARG A 66 5.24 20.09 13.08
N ASP A 67 4.52 21.18 13.32
CA ASP A 67 4.48 22.33 12.44
C ASP A 67 5.79 23.17 12.53
N PRO A 68 5.94 24.23 11.72
CA PRO A 68 7.14 25.09 11.78
C PRO A 68 7.35 25.81 13.11
N GLY A 69 6.31 25.98 13.92
CA GLY A 69 6.40 26.53 15.27
C GLY A 69 6.78 25.48 16.32
N GLY A 70 6.96 24.23 15.93
CA GLY A 70 7.22 23.10 16.82
C GLY A 70 5.97 22.53 17.49
N ALA A 71 4.78 23.04 17.17
CA ALA A 71 3.54 22.53 17.74
C ALA A 71 3.20 21.18 17.11
N ARG A 72 2.79 20.21 17.94
CA ARG A 72 2.40 18.87 17.47
C ARG A 72 1.08 18.92 16.72
N VAL A 73 1.11 18.50 15.47
CA VAL A 73 -0.05 18.41 14.56
C VAL A 73 -0.69 17.04 14.62
N TYR A 74 0.13 15.99 14.73
CA TYR A 74 -0.33 14.62 14.72
C TYR A 74 0.62 13.72 15.52
N ARG A 75 0.09 12.63 16.07
CA ARG A 75 0.87 11.59 16.75
C ARG A 75 0.18 10.24 16.56
N GLN A 76 0.99 9.21 16.31
CA GLN A 76 0.56 7.81 16.29
C GLN A 76 1.48 6.98 17.18
N SER A 77 0.94 6.00 17.89
CA SER A 77 1.70 5.09 18.76
C SER A 77 1.38 3.64 18.40
N TYR A 78 2.34 2.75 18.68
CA TYR A 78 2.28 1.31 18.44
C TYR A 78 2.64 0.57 19.74
N PRO A 79 2.01 -0.57 20.03
CA PRO A 79 2.44 -1.40 21.14
C PRO A 79 3.84 -1.98 20.87
N VAL A 80 4.69 -2.06 21.90
CA VAL A 80 6.01 -2.68 21.81
C VAL A 80 6.02 -3.93 22.69
N THR A 81 6.12 -5.10 22.06
CA THR A 81 6.19 -6.39 22.75
C THR A 81 7.52 -7.07 22.43
N VAL A 82 8.19 -7.56 23.47
CA VAL A 82 9.48 -8.27 23.36
C VAL A 82 9.29 -9.71 23.81
N SER A 83 9.70 -10.64 22.98
CA SER A 83 9.60 -12.09 23.21
C SER A 83 10.83 -12.79 22.64
N ASN A 84 11.32 -13.82 23.34
CA ASN A 84 12.46 -14.64 22.91
C ASN A 84 13.72 -13.82 22.52
N GLY A 85 13.92 -12.65 23.13
CA GLY A 85 15.08 -11.80 22.86
C GLY A 85 14.96 -10.87 21.65
N GLY A 86 13.80 -10.82 20.98
CA GLY A 86 13.51 -9.92 19.85
C GLY A 86 12.14 -9.23 20.00
N PHE A 87 11.83 -8.31 19.09
CA PHE A 87 10.48 -7.76 18.99
C PHE A 87 9.54 -8.77 18.33
N GLU A 88 8.32 -8.89 18.85
CA GLU A 88 7.28 -9.71 18.21
C GLU A 88 6.86 -9.11 16.86
N THR A 89 6.72 -7.78 16.83
CA THR A 89 6.50 -7.00 15.61
C THR A 89 7.44 -5.79 15.55
N THR A 90 7.96 -5.52 14.37
CA THR A 90 8.81 -4.38 14.07
C THR A 90 8.03 -3.38 13.24
N ASN A 91 7.78 -2.20 13.80
CA ASN A 91 7.13 -1.10 13.09
C ASN A 91 8.19 -0.18 12.47
N GLY A 92 8.00 0.18 11.21
CA GLY A 92 8.80 1.17 10.49
C GLY A 92 7.94 2.35 10.05
N VAL A 93 8.50 3.56 10.11
CA VAL A 93 7.83 4.76 9.60
C VAL A 93 8.83 5.75 9.02
N SER A 94 8.45 6.40 7.93
CA SER A 94 9.20 7.46 7.28
C SER A 94 8.24 8.53 6.75
N ALA A 95 8.79 9.70 6.43
CA ALA A 95 8.00 10.79 5.89
C ALA A 95 8.81 11.58 4.87
N LYS A 96 8.14 12.04 3.81
CA LYS A 96 8.75 12.81 2.73
C LYS A 96 7.87 13.99 2.30
N PRO A 97 8.45 15.03 1.70
CA PRO A 97 7.67 16.10 1.08
C PRO A 97 6.71 15.54 0.04
N LEU A 98 5.45 15.94 0.13
CA LEU A 98 4.45 15.71 -0.90
C LEU A 98 4.29 17.02 -1.67
N GLN A 99 4.95 17.14 -2.82
CA GLN A 99 4.76 18.27 -3.72
C GLN A 99 4.07 17.80 -4.98
N THR A 100 2.85 18.27 -5.22
CA THR A 100 2.08 17.91 -6.41
C THR A 100 1.80 19.15 -7.25
N LYS A 101 1.12 18.97 -8.38
CA LYS A 101 0.76 20.07 -9.27
C LYS A 101 -0.27 21.00 -8.63
N LEU A 102 -1.20 20.46 -7.85
CA LEU A 102 -2.34 21.22 -7.32
C LEU A 102 -2.23 21.48 -5.81
N GLY A 103 -1.34 20.82 -5.09
CA GLY A 103 -1.18 21.01 -3.66
C GLY A 103 0.18 20.62 -3.12
N SER A 104 0.30 20.71 -1.80
CA SER A 104 1.51 20.32 -1.09
C SER A 104 1.19 19.87 0.33
N GLY A 105 2.03 18.98 0.86
CA GLY A 105 1.85 18.37 2.16
C GLY A 105 3.05 17.50 2.55
N VAL A 106 2.80 16.59 3.48
CA VAL A 106 3.71 15.53 3.91
C VAL A 106 3.06 14.19 3.58
N LEU A 107 3.81 13.30 2.95
CA LEU A 107 3.42 11.90 2.77
C LEU A 107 4.16 11.07 3.81
N VAL A 108 3.42 10.40 4.68
CA VAL A 108 3.97 9.47 5.68
C VAL A 108 3.73 8.05 5.18
N GLU A 109 4.75 7.22 5.27
CA GLU A 109 4.74 5.82 4.84
C GLU A 109 5.21 4.97 6.02
N GLY A 110 4.57 3.85 6.29
CA GLY A 110 5.01 2.94 7.34
C GLY A 110 4.62 1.49 7.05
N GLY A 111 5.05 0.58 7.90
CA GLY A 111 4.79 -0.84 7.74
C GLY A 111 5.13 -1.61 8.99
N GLU A 112 4.71 -2.87 9.03
CA GLU A 112 4.93 -3.79 10.14
C GLU A 112 5.60 -5.06 9.61
N GLU A 113 6.60 -5.55 10.34
CA GLU A 113 7.28 -6.82 10.08
C GLU A 113 7.10 -7.78 11.27
N PRO A 114 6.89 -9.10 11.05
CA PRO A 114 6.84 -9.75 9.74
C PRO A 114 5.57 -9.38 8.95
N SER A 115 5.73 -9.02 7.68
CA SER A 115 4.61 -8.72 6.79
C SER A 115 4.04 -10.00 6.15
N ALA A 116 2.73 -10.02 5.87
CA ALA A 116 2.14 -11.05 5.01
C ALA A 116 2.73 -10.96 3.59
N PRO A 117 2.69 -12.01 2.75
CA PRO A 117 3.03 -11.89 1.34
C PRO A 117 2.17 -10.79 0.69
N ASN A 118 2.80 -9.78 0.09
CA ASN A 118 2.15 -8.56 -0.41
C ASN A 118 1.43 -7.70 0.66
N GLY A 119 1.62 -8.00 1.94
CA GLY A 119 1.16 -7.22 3.10
C GLY A 119 1.87 -5.88 3.10
N GLY A 120 1.25 -4.92 2.41
CA GLY A 120 1.83 -3.64 2.11
C GLY A 120 2.01 -2.79 3.36
N GLY A 121 3.01 -1.93 3.30
CA GLY A 121 3.02 -0.74 4.13
C GLY A 121 1.74 0.09 3.92
N TRP A 122 1.50 1.02 4.82
CA TRP A 122 0.44 2.01 4.70
C TRP A 122 1.03 3.36 4.30
N VAL A 123 0.20 4.19 3.67
CA VAL A 123 0.55 5.57 3.36
C VAL A 123 -0.53 6.53 3.88
N GLN A 124 -0.14 7.69 4.39
CA GLN A 124 -1.05 8.70 4.90
C GLN A 124 -0.68 10.09 4.40
N VAL A 125 -1.68 10.81 3.90
CA VAL A 125 -1.51 12.17 3.37
C VAL A 125 -1.82 13.19 4.46
N PHE A 126 -0.86 14.07 4.73
CA PHE A 126 -1.03 15.26 5.55
C PHE A 126 -0.94 16.49 4.65
N GLY A 127 -2.06 17.13 4.37
CA GLY A 127 -2.12 18.26 3.45
C GLY A 127 -2.51 19.57 4.12
N MET A 128 -2.23 20.68 3.46
CA MET A 128 -2.84 21.97 3.79
C MET A 128 -4.12 22.12 2.98
N LYS A 129 -5.27 22.24 3.67
CA LYS A 129 -6.56 22.45 3.00
C LYS A 129 -6.54 23.80 2.26
N TYR A 130 -6.96 23.80 1.00
CA TYR A 130 -7.09 25.03 0.23
C TYR A 130 -8.22 25.88 0.80
N GLY A 131 -7.94 27.15 1.05
CA GLY A 131 -8.90 28.12 1.59
C GLY A 131 -8.60 29.54 1.12
N PRO A 132 -9.41 30.52 1.54
CA PRO A 132 -9.19 31.93 1.20
C PRO A 132 -7.80 32.43 1.64
N THR A 133 -7.26 31.82 2.69
CA THR A 133 -5.87 31.97 3.11
C THR A 133 -5.08 30.76 2.62
N THR A 134 -3.97 31.00 1.93
CA THR A 134 -3.07 29.96 1.39
C THR A 134 -2.24 29.22 2.47
N SER A 135 -2.59 29.39 3.75
CA SER A 135 -1.78 29.01 4.92
C SER A 135 -2.60 28.29 6.00
N GLY A 136 -3.50 27.40 5.61
CA GLY A 136 -4.21 26.53 6.56
C GLY A 136 -3.25 25.67 7.41
N PRO A 137 -3.71 25.15 8.57
CA PRO A 137 -2.96 24.13 9.30
C PRO A 137 -2.81 22.88 8.42
N VAL A 138 -1.69 22.16 8.58
CA VAL A 138 -1.57 20.82 8.03
C VAL A 138 -2.48 19.90 8.83
N THR A 139 -3.25 19.06 8.15
CA THR A 139 -4.10 18.05 8.78
C THR A 139 -4.00 16.76 7.99
N ALA A 140 -4.27 15.63 8.65
CA ALA A 140 -4.47 14.38 7.95
C ALA A 140 -5.68 14.51 7.00
N PHE A 141 -5.54 14.07 5.75
CA PHE A 141 -6.63 14.02 4.77
C PHE A 141 -7.44 12.71 4.85
N GLY A 142 -7.09 11.85 5.78
CA GLY A 142 -7.74 10.57 6.04
C GLY A 142 -6.88 9.72 6.99
N PRO A 143 -7.40 8.58 7.44
CA PRO A 143 -6.57 7.59 8.10
C PRO A 143 -5.53 6.99 7.13
N PRO A 144 -4.54 6.22 7.63
CA PRO A 144 -3.63 5.46 6.81
C PRO A 144 -4.34 4.58 5.78
N MET A 145 -3.82 4.55 4.57
CA MET A 145 -4.31 3.75 3.44
C MET A 145 -3.39 2.56 3.20
N SER A 146 -3.94 1.36 3.07
CA SER A 146 -3.22 0.12 2.82
C SER A 146 -3.87 -0.69 1.70
N THR A 147 -3.09 -1.53 1.05
CA THR A 147 -3.53 -2.44 -0.02
C THR A 147 -2.54 -3.60 -0.15
N ASP A 148 -2.98 -4.69 -0.79
CA ASP A 148 -2.11 -5.81 -1.17
C ASP A 148 -1.27 -5.40 -2.39
N GLY A 149 -0.26 -4.57 -2.13
CA GLY A 149 0.58 -3.92 -3.13
C GLY A 149 1.33 -2.71 -2.57
N GLU A 150 1.52 -1.68 -3.39
CA GLU A 150 2.37 -0.54 -3.05
C GLU A 150 1.89 0.78 -3.67
N LEU A 151 2.22 1.90 -3.05
CA LEU A 151 2.14 3.20 -3.73
C LEU A 151 3.23 3.26 -4.81
N ILE A 152 2.83 3.41 -6.07
CA ILE A 152 3.75 3.48 -7.20
C ILE A 152 4.31 4.90 -7.33
N ASP A 153 3.42 5.88 -7.45
CA ASP A 153 3.75 7.29 -7.59
C ASP A 153 2.52 8.20 -7.45
N ILE A 154 2.73 9.47 -7.76
CA ILE A 154 1.75 10.55 -7.63
C ILE A 154 1.71 11.33 -8.94
N THR A 155 0.51 11.53 -9.47
CA THR A 155 0.28 12.25 -10.73
C THR A 155 -0.92 13.19 -10.60
N THR A 156 -1.16 14.03 -11.58
CA THR A 156 -2.45 14.73 -11.72
C THR A 156 -3.43 13.86 -12.48
N ASP A 157 -4.73 13.95 -12.17
CA ASP A 157 -5.77 13.19 -12.87
C ASP A 157 -5.83 13.57 -14.35
N PRO A 158 -5.47 12.67 -15.30
CA PRO A 158 -5.54 12.99 -16.72
C PRO A 158 -6.98 13.08 -17.24
N ARG A 159 -7.96 12.48 -16.53
CA ARG A 159 -9.38 12.46 -16.91
C ARG A 159 -10.13 13.72 -16.45
N ARG A 160 -9.54 14.51 -15.54
CA ARG A 160 -10.06 15.81 -15.13
C ARG A 160 -9.09 16.90 -15.56
N PRO A 161 -9.16 17.35 -16.83
CA PRO A 161 -8.35 18.49 -17.25
C PRO A 161 -8.60 19.65 -16.30
N THR A 162 -7.53 20.39 -15.98
CA THR A 162 -7.61 21.64 -15.23
C THR A 162 -8.76 22.44 -15.82
N PRO A 163 -9.81 22.75 -15.04
CA PRO A 163 -11.03 23.34 -15.56
C PRO A 163 -10.68 24.58 -16.39
N PRO A 164 -11.29 24.75 -17.57
CA PRO A 164 -11.07 25.94 -18.38
C PRO A 164 -11.35 27.16 -17.51
N GLN A 165 -10.42 28.13 -17.50
CA GLN A 165 -10.62 29.40 -16.82
C GLN A 165 -11.78 30.11 -17.52
N VAL A 166 -12.99 29.97 -16.97
CA VAL A 166 -14.14 30.77 -17.40
C VAL A 166 -13.97 32.15 -16.75
N PRO A 167 -13.92 33.25 -17.53
CA PRO A 167 -13.89 34.59 -16.97
C PRO A 167 -15.05 34.78 -15.98
N GLY A 168 -14.73 35.10 -14.72
CA GLY A 168 -15.72 35.29 -13.66
C GLY A 168 -16.15 34.02 -12.88
N ARG A 169 -15.67 32.82 -13.24
CA ARG A 169 -15.87 31.58 -12.46
C ARG A 169 -14.66 30.66 -12.54
N THR A 170 -13.82 30.70 -11.52
CA THR A 170 -12.83 29.66 -11.25
C THR A 170 -13.50 28.50 -10.52
N VAL A 171 -14.03 27.54 -11.27
CA VAL A 171 -14.19 26.19 -10.70
C VAL A 171 -12.77 25.65 -10.63
N VAL A 172 -12.21 25.43 -9.45
CA VAL A 172 -10.87 24.84 -9.33
C VAL A 172 -11.04 23.38 -8.93
N VAL A 173 -10.89 22.46 -9.88
CA VAL A 173 -10.79 21.03 -9.56
C VAL A 173 -9.35 20.82 -9.10
N MET A 174 -9.16 20.62 -7.80
CA MET A 174 -7.85 20.43 -7.16
C MET A 174 -7.71 18.99 -6.69
N ASN A 175 -7.63 18.06 -7.64
CA ASN A 175 -7.44 16.64 -7.34
C ASN A 175 -6.10 16.16 -7.92
N ASP A 176 -5.17 15.78 -7.06
CA ASP A 176 -4.04 14.94 -7.46
C ASP A 176 -4.37 13.48 -7.19
N ILE A 177 -3.66 12.56 -7.84
CA ILE A 177 -3.90 11.12 -7.82
C ILE A 177 -2.68 10.41 -7.26
N LEU A 178 -2.89 9.65 -6.19
CA LEU A 178 -2.00 8.59 -5.75
C LEU A 178 -2.30 7.33 -6.57
N ARG A 179 -1.29 6.72 -7.16
CA ARG A 179 -1.45 5.48 -7.94
C ARG A 179 -0.93 4.29 -7.15
N PHE A 180 -1.83 3.39 -6.79
CA PHE A 180 -1.50 2.17 -6.07
C PHE A 180 -1.45 0.97 -7.01
N ARG A 181 -0.45 0.12 -6.84
CA ARG A 181 -0.48 -1.25 -7.35
C ARG A 181 -1.43 -2.05 -6.47
N VAL A 182 -2.40 -2.74 -7.05
CA VAL A 182 -3.32 -3.62 -6.33
C VAL A 182 -3.32 -4.98 -7.00
N TRP A 183 -3.03 -6.03 -6.24
CA TRP A 183 -3.01 -7.40 -6.74
C TRP A 183 -4.43 -7.92 -7.03
N THR A 184 -4.56 -8.69 -8.13
CA THR A 184 -5.82 -9.30 -8.56
C THR A 184 -5.87 -10.82 -8.40
N GLY A 185 -4.73 -11.46 -8.14
CA GLY A 185 -4.55 -12.92 -8.22
C GLY A 185 -3.64 -13.37 -9.36
N ASN A 186 -3.68 -12.68 -10.51
CA ASN A 186 -2.89 -13.02 -11.72
C ASN A 186 -2.04 -11.83 -12.22
N LEU A 187 -2.55 -10.62 -12.06
CA LEU A 187 -1.89 -9.38 -12.44
C LEU A 187 -2.10 -8.27 -11.42
N SER A 188 -1.45 -7.13 -11.62
CA SER A 188 -1.71 -5.92 -10.84
C SER A 188 -2.49 -4.88 -11.64
N ILE A 189 -3.53 -4.31 -11.05
CA ILE A 189 -4.15 -3.07 -11.56
C ILE A 189 -3.50 -1.84 -10.91
N ILE A 190 -3.59 -0.70 -11.59
CA ILE A 190 -3.18 0.60 -11.07
C ILE A 190 -4.41 1.35 -10.60
N TYR A 191 -4.68 1.27 -9.29
CA TYR A 191 -5.84 1.88 -8.65
C TYR A 191 -5.57 3.35 -8.26
N PRO A 192 -6.36 4.31 -8.76
CA PRO A 192 -6.16 5.72 -8.48
C PRO A 192 -6.97 6.19 -7.26
N VAL A 193 -6.28 6.80 -6.31
CA VAL A 193 -6.88 7.48 -5.15
C VAL A 193 -6.70 8.99 -5.30
N SER A 194 -7.81 9.72 -5.26
CA SER A 194 -7.81 11.18 -5.38
C SER A 194 -7.54 11.85 -4.04
N ILE A 195 -6.64 12.83 -4.05
CA ILE A 195 -6.41 13.80 -2.98
C ILE A 195 -7.23 15.05 -3.29
N ASN A 196 -8.33 15.27 -2.58
CA ASN A 196 -9.13 16.47 -2.69
C ASN A 196 -8.57 17.55 -1.76
N TRP A 197 -7.78 18.49 -2.31
CA TRP A 197 -7.14 19.56 -1.54
C TRP A 197 -8.13 20.58 -0.96
N ILE A 198 -9.31 20.72 -1.55
CA ILE A 198 -10.35 21.64 -1.07
C ILE A 198 -11.10 21.03 0.11
N ALA A 199 -11.46 19.74 0.04
CA ALA A 199 -12.13 19.06 1.14
C ALA A 199 -11.16 18.68 2.27
N GLY A 200 -9.88 18.47 1.93
CA GLY A 200 -8.90 17.85 2.82
C GLY A 200 -9.19 16.37 3.00
N GLN A 201 -9.47 15.65 1.91
CA GLN A 201 -9.93 14.26 1.94
C GLN A 201 -9.28 13.40 0.86
N VAL A 202 -9.07 12.13 1.16
CA VAL A 202 -8.74 11.08 0.17
C VAL A 202 -9.96 10.22 -0.15
N ALA A 203 -10.11 9.80 -1.40
CA ALA A 203 -11.22 8.96 -1.85
C ALA A 203 -10.87 8.25 -3.17
N PRO A 204 -11.62 7.22 -3.60
CA PRO A 204 -11.51 6.67 -4.95
C PRO A 204 -11.60 7.78 -6.00
N ALA A 205 -10.65 7.81 -6.95
CA ALA A 205 -10.65 8.85 -7.97
C ALA A 205 -11.82 8.70 -8.96
N TRP A 206 -12.17 7.44 -9.24
CA TRP A 206 -13.19 7.06 -10.20
C TRP A 206 -14.21 6.13 -9.54
N ARG A 207 -15.48 6.31 -9.92
CA ARG A 207 -16.57 5.40 -9.60
C ARG A 207 -17.29 5.08 -10.90
N CYS A 208 -17.11 3.88 -11.42
CA CYS A 208 -17.63 3.48 -12.73
C CYS A 208 -18.67 2.39 -12.52
N PHE A 209 -19.91 2.66 -12.92
CA PHE A 209 -21.01 1.71 -12.76
C PHE A 209 -21.39 1.12 -14.10
N ARG A 210 -21.39 -0.22 -14.20
CA ARG A 210 -21.98 -0.97 -15.31
C ARG A 210 -23.19 -1.72 -14.76
N GLY A 211 -24.38 -1.14 -14.97
CA GLY A 211 -25.60 -1.61 -14.31
C GLY A 211 -25.55 -1.39 -12.79
N ARG A 212 -25.53 -2.49 -12.01
CA ARG A 212 -25.48 -2.46 -10.53
C ARG A 212 -24.09 -2.73 -9.95
N ILE A 213 -23.09 -3.01 -10.77
CA ILE A 213 -21.74 -3.38 -10.32
C ILE A 213 -20.79 -2.22 -10.62
N GLU A 214 -20.00 -1.83 -9.62
CA GLU A 214 -18.92 -0.87 -9.79
C GLU A 214 -17.71 -1.61 -10.42
N ARG A 215 -17.46 -1.35 -11.72
CA ARG A 215 -16.33 -1.90 -12.49
C ARG A 215 -15.74 -0.78 -13.34
N CYS A 216 -14.50 -0.41 -13.05
CA CYS A 216 -13.74 0.54 -13.86
C CYS A 216 -12.66 -0.20 -14.67
N ALA A 217 -12.30 0.36 -15.82
CA ALA A 217 -11.08 0.00 -16.52
C ALA A 217 -9.87 0.71 -15.91
N TYR A 218 -8.88 -0.09 -15.51
CA TYR A 218 -7.64 0.34 -14.88
C TYR A 218 -6.44 0.02 -15.77
N PRO A 219 -5.40 0.89 -15.80
CA PRO A 219 -4.08 0.50 -16.29
C PRO A 219 -3.56 -0.69 -15.49
N ILE A 220 -2.68 -1.48 -16.10
CA ILE A 220 -2.17 -2.73 -15.51
C ILE A 220 -0.66 -2.78 -15.49
N LYS A 221 -0.13 -3.63 -14.61
CA LYS A 221 1.23 -4.15 -14.63
C LYS A 221 1.17 -5.68 -14.61
N VAL A 222 1.92 -6.28 -15.52
CA VAL A 222 1.98 -7.74 -15.72
C VAL A 222 3.44 -8.16 -15.79
N ASP A 223 3.72 -9.34 -15.24
CA ASP A 223 5.03 -9.98 -15.32
C ASP A 223 4.85 -11.37 -15.97
N PRO A 224 4.69 -11.43 -17.31
CA PRO A 224 4.24 -12.64 -17.98
C PRO A 224 5.35 -13.71 -18.07
N VAL A 225 4.95 -14.96 -17.91
CA VAL A 225 5.79 -16.15 -18.12
C VAL A 225 5.62 -16.64 -19.57
N ARG A 226 6.74 -16.94 -20.23
CA ARG A 226 6.68 -17.44 -21.62
C ARG A 226 6.07 -18.83 -21.68
N GLN A 227 5.13 -19.00 -22.61
CA GLN A 227 4.57 -20.30 -22.95
C GLN A 227 5.56 -21.12 -23.80
N SER A 228 5.73 -22.40 -23.45
CA SER A 228 6.56 -23.33 -24.23
C SER A 228 5.78 -24.12 -25.26
N GLU A 229 4.46 -24.27 -25.07
CA GLU A 229 3.58 -25.06 -25.92
C GLU A 229 2.46 -24.21 -26.52
N PRO A 230 1.93 -24.56 -27.70
CA PRO A 230 0.75 -23.91 -28.24
C PRO A 230 -0.47 -24.13 -27.34
N THR A 231 -1.21 -23.06 -27.09
CA THR A 231 -2.46 -23.07 -26.32
C THR A 231 -3.54 -22.27 -27.07
N PHE A 232 -4.71 -22.08 -26.48
CA PHE A 232 -5.75 -21.21 -27.02
C PHE A 232 -6.38 -20.38 -25.92
N VAL A 233 -6.95 -19.23 -26.32
CA VAL A 233 -7.73 -18.37 -25.44
C VAL A 233 -9.09 -18.07 -26.03
N ARG A 234 -10.05 -17.79 -25.16
CA ARG A 234 -11.38 -17.29 -25.49
C ARG A 234 -11.39 -15.77 -25.45
N LEU A 235 -11.30 -15.13 -26.61
CA LEU A 235 -11.42 -13.67 -26.72
C LEU A 235 -12.89 -13.24 -26.82
N PHE A 236 -13.41 -12.64 -25.76
CA PHE A 236 -14.72 -12.01 -25.76
C PHE A 236 -14.65 -10.61 -26.37
N PRO A 237 -15.67 -10.17 -27.12
CA PRO A 237 -15.71 -8.82 -27.68
C PRO A 237 -15.91 -7.74 -26.61
N GLU A 238 -16.56 -8.10 -25.49
CA GLU A 238 -16.84 -7.24 -24.34
C GLU A 238 -16.55 -8.00 -23.04
N PRO A 239 -16.34 -7.28 -21.91
CA PRO A 239 -16.14 -7.91 -20.61
C PRO A 239 -17.48 -8.37 -20.01
N ASP A 240 -18.12 -9.31 -20.71
CA ASP A 240 -19.40 -9.92 -20.37
C ASP A 240 -19.47 -11.33 -20.98
N ALA A 241 -19.67 -12.32 -20.10
CA ALA A 241 -19.75 -13.74 -20.47
C ALA A 241 -20.99 -14.08 -21.32
N GLY A 242 -21.94 -13.17 -21.48
CA GLY A 242 -23.09 -13.32 -22.37
C GLY A 242 -22.74 -13.26 -23.85
N PHE A 243 -21.56 -12.78 -24.23
CA PHE A 243 -21.10 -12.76 -25.61
C PHE A 243 -20.41 -14.06 -26.01
N VAL A 244 -20.51 -14.42 -27.30
CA VAL A 244 -19.82 -15.59 -27.85
C VAL A 244 -18.34 -15.25 -28.07
N PRO A 245 -17.40 -15.97 -27.44
CA PRO A 245 -15.98 -15.71 -27.61
C PRO A 245 -15.44 -16.25 -28.93
N LYS A 246 -14.40 -15.60 -29.44
CA LYS A 246 -13.56 -16.11 -30.53
C LYS A 246 -12.41 -16.90 -29.94
N HIS A 247 -12.21 -18.13 -30.42
CA HIS A 247 -11.04 -18.93 -30.05
C HIS A 247 -9.83 -18.48 -30.85
N VAL A 248 -8.74 -18.13 -30.16
CA VAL A 248 -7.48 -17.68 -30.77
C VAL A 248 -6.36 -18.57 -30.26
N ILE A 249 -5.59 -19.14 -31.19
CA ILE A 249 -4.41 -19.96 -30.85
C ILE A 249 -3.28 -19.02 -30.43
N VAL A 250 -2.68 -19.31 -29.28
CA VAL A 250 -1.49 -18.63 -28.77
C VAL A 250 -0.31 -19.55 -28.99
N GLN A 251 0.62 -19.14 -29.84
CA GLN A 251 1.87 -19.87 -30.08
C GLN A 251 2.97 -19.32 -29.15
N PRO A 252 4.04 -20.09 -28.90
CA PRO A 252 5.21 -19.58 -28.17
C PRO A 252 5.82 -18.29 -28.73
N ALA A 253 5.63 -18.04 -30.04
CA ALA A 253 6.10 -16.84 -30.75
C ALA A 253 5.04 -15.75 -30.91
N SER A 254 3.81 -15.96 -30.41
CA SER A 254 2.72 -14.97 -30.52
C SER A 254 3.08 -13.69 -29.78
N LYS A 255 2.72 -12.56 -30.38
CA LYS A 255 2.85 -11.25 -29.76
C LYS A 255 1.59 -10.94 -28.97
N ILE A 256 1.74 -10.77 -27.65
CA ILE A 256 0.67 -10.44 -26.73
C ILE A 256 0.89 -9.02 -26.19
N ASP A 257 -0.07 -8.12 -26.45
CA ASP A 257 -0.14 -6.81 -25.81
C ASP A 257 -1.20 -6.85 -24.69
N TYR A 258 -0.82 -6.52 -23.46
CA TYR A 258 -1.74 -6.39 -22.32
C TYR A 258 -2.14 -4.92 -22.18
N ILE A 259 -3.45 -4.63 -22.21
CA ILE A 259 -3.94 -3.26 -22.42
C ILE A 259 -4.46 -2.64 -21.11
N GLU A 260 -5.52 -3.21 -20.55
CA GLU A 260 -6.20 -2.72 -19.35
C GLU A 260 -7.01 -3.85 -18.71
N ALA A 261 -7.41 -3.69 -17.45
CA ALA A 261 -8.30 -4.63 -16.79
C ALA A 261 -9.52 -3.94 -16.18
N GLU A 262 -10.67 -4.59 -16.29
CA GLU A 262 -11.87 -4.28 -15.52
C GLU A 262 -11.94 -5.18 -14.30
N ALA A 263 -11.96 -4.58 -13.12
CA ALA A 263 -12.05 -5.29 -11.85
C ALA A 263 -12.96 -4.55 -10.87
N PRO A 264 -13.70 -5.26 -10.00
CA PRO A 264 -14.32 -4.64 -8.84
C PRO A 264 -13.24 -4.39 -7.78
N VAL A 265 -13.14 -3.15 -7.30
CA VAL A 265 -12.27 -2.80 -6.17
C VAL A 265 -13.14 -2.42 -4.99
N ARG A 266 -12.96 -3.10 -3.87
CA ARG A 266 -13.65 -2.77 -2.62
C ARG A 266 -12.86 -1.68 -1.88
N TRP A 267 -13.54 -0.63 -1.46
CA TRP A 267 -12.99 0.44 -0.65
C TRP A 267 -13.62 0.39 0.75
N ASP A 268 -12.84 -0.04 1.73
CA ASP A 268 -13.26 -0.18 3.12
C ASP A 268 -12.60 0.92 3.96
N ALA A 269 -13.37 1.96 4.29
CA ALA A 269 -12.91 3.08 5.10
C ALA A 269 -13.54 3.07 6.48
N THR A 270 -12.71 3.09 7.52
CA THR A 270 -13.09 3.31 8.92
C THR A 270 -12.48 4.61 9.44
N ALA A 271 -12.61 4.88 10.74
CA ALA A 271 -11.93 6.02 11.35
C ALA A 271 -10.42 5.77 11.54
N GLU A 272 -10.02 4.50 11.59
CA GLU A 272 -8.66 4.05 11.90
C GLU A 272 -7.83 3.77 10.66
N ALA A 273 -8.45 3.22 9.60
CA ALA A 273 -7.75 2.83 8.39
C ALA A 273 -8.65 2.91 7.15
N ILE A 274 -8.01 3.04 5.99
CA ILE A 274 -8.58 2.74 4.69
C ILE A 274 -7.85 1.51 4.15
N SER A 275 -8.61 0.52 3.72
CA SER A 275 -8.07 -0.61 2.95
C SER A 275 -8.82 -0.71 1.63
N PHE A 276 -8.11 -1.15 0.59
CA PHE A 276 -8.74 -1.47 -0.68
C PHE A 276 -8.03 -2.61 -1.38
N SER A 277 -8.83 -3.50 -1.95
CA SER A 277 -8.37 -4.69 -2.65
C SER A 277 -9.41 -5.16 -3.66
N VAL A 278 -8.99 -6.04 -4.57
CA VAL A 278 -9.91 -6.82 -5.39
C VAL A 278 -10.41 -7.99 -4.54
N PRO A 279 -11.73 -8.16 -4.34
CA PRO A 279 -12.26 -9.24 -3.53
C PRO A 279 -11.85 -10.62 -4.03
N ASP A 280 -11.66 -11.58 -3.12
CA ASP A 280 -11.39 -12.97 -3.49
C ASP A 280 -12.50 -13.53 -4.40
N GLY A 281 -12.11 -14.18 -5.48
CA GLY A 281 -13.04 -14.71 -6.48
C GLY A 281 -13.77 -13.63 -7.29
N ALA A 282 -13.30 -12.39 -7.27
CA ALA A 282 -13.82 -11.34 -8.15
C ALA A 282 -13.66 -11.71 -9.63
N ASP A 283 -14.66 -11.35 -10.41
CA ASP A 283 -14.65 -11.50 -11.87
C ASP A 283 -13.83 -10.35 -12.50
N VAL A 284 -12.55 -10.64 -12.74
CA VAL A 284 -11.57 -9.73 -13.34
C VAL A 284 -11.47 -10.00 -14.83
N TRP A 285 -11.68 -8.96 -15.64
CA TRP A 285 -11.58 -9.03 -17.09
C TRP A 285 -10.33 -8.30 -17.55
N LEU A 286 -9.54 -8.93 -18.41
CA LEU A 286 -8.32 -8.37 -18.97
C LEU A 286 -8.47 -8.20 -20.48
N ARG A 287 -8.27 -6.98 -20.95
CA ARG A 287 -8.21 -6.66 -22.37
C ARG A 287 -6.81 -6.95 -22.90
N ILE A 288 -6.74 -7.79 -23.91
CA ILE A 288 -5.48 -8.18 -24.55
C ILE A 288 -5.58 -8.09 -26.08
N ARG A 289 -4.43 -8.03 -26.73
CA ARG A 289 -4.31 -8.19 -28.17
C ARG A 289 -3.28 -9.26 -28.50
N ILE A 290 -3.69 -10.30 -29.23
CA ILE A 290 -2.83 -11.42 -29.64
C ILE A 290 -2.73 -11.40 -31.16
N ASP A 291 -1.52 -11.21 -31.69
CA ASP A 291 -1.23 -11.20 -33.13
C ASP A 291 -2.19 -10.30 -33.93
N GLY A 292 -2.54 -9.14 -33.35
CA GLY A 292 -3.45 -8.16 -33.93
C GLY A 292 -4.93 -8.36 -33.61
N GLN A 293 -5.32 -9.47 -32.99
CA GLN A 293 -6.71 -9.75 -32.58
C GLN A 293 -6.93 -9.30 -31.14
N GLU A 294 -7.88 -8.40 -30.94
CA GLU A 294 -8.16 -7.81 -29.63
C GLU A 294 -9.47 -8.35 -29.03
N GLY A 295 -9.46 -8.56 -27.72
CA GLY A 295 -10.64 -8.98 -26.97
C GLY A 295 -10.35 -9.02 -25.47
N TRP A 296 -11.30 -9.59 -24.74
CA TRP A 296 -11.26 -9.73 -23.30
C TRP A 296 -11.14 -11.19 -22.89
N ILE A 297 -10.39 -11.46 -21.84
CA ILE A 297 -10.30 -12.77 -21.17
C ILE A 297 -10.60 -12.58 -19.68
N HIS A 298 -11.07 -13.63 -18.99
CA HIS A 298 -11.40 -13.52 -17.57
C HIS A 298 -11.30 -14.83 -16.77
N THR A 299 -10.95 -15.93 -17.41
CA THR A 299 -10.84 -17.24 -16.75
C THR A 299 -9.38 -17.56 -16.44
N GLU A 300 -9.15 -18.39 -15.42
CA GLU A 300 -7.80 -18.84 -15.06
C GLU A 300 -7.11 -19.55 -16.23
N GLU A 301 -7.82 -20.42 -16.94
CA GLU A 301 -7.32 -21.11 -18.14
C GLU A 301 -6.85 -20.11 -19.21
N ASP A 302 -7.62 -19.03 -19.46
CA ASP A 302 -7.24 -18.02 -20.43
C ASP A 302 -6.05 -17.17 -19.91
N PHE A 303 -5.97 -16.89 -18.61
CA PHE A 303 -4.84 -16.19 -17.99
C PHE A 303 -3.55 -17.00 -18.07
N GLU A 304 -3.58 -18.27 -17.68
CA GLU A 304 -2.47 -19.21 -17.81
C GLU A 304 -2.00 -19.30 -19.26
N ALA A 305 -2.94 -19.41 -20.21
CA ALA A 305 -2.65 -19.49 -21.64
C ALA A 305 -1.92 -18.24 -22.19
N VAL A 306 -2.07 -17.08 -21.54
CA VAL A 306 -1.31 -15.86 -21.87
C VAL A 306 -0.15 -15.60 -20.92
N GLY A 307 0.27 -16.59 -20.13
CA GLY A 307 1.44 -16.46 -19.26
C GLY A 307 1.20 -15.67 -17.98
N LEU A 308 -0.03 -15.60 -17.50
CA LEU A 308 -0.40 -14.95 -16.24
C LEU A 308 -1.01 -15.97 -15.26
N PRO A 309 -0.28 -17.03 -14.87
CA PRO A 309 -0.81 -18.00 -13.91
C PRO A 309 -1.08 -17.32 -12.56
N GLN A 310 -2.04 -17.84 -11.81
CA GLN A 310 -2.28 -17.40 -10.44
C GLN A 310 -0.98 -17.53 -9.62
N ALA A 311 -0.56 -16.44 -8.97
CA ALA A 311 0.57 -16.50 -8.05
C ALA A 311 0.11 -17.19 -6.75
N GLY A 312 0.82 -18.25 -6.36
CA GLY A 312 0.63 -18.96 -5.09
C GLY A 312 1.43 -18.35 -3.94
#